data_AF-A0A0C2G746-F1
#
_entry.id   AF-A0A0C2G746-F1
#
_cell.length_a   1.000
_cell.length_b   1.000
_cell.length_c   1.000
_cell.angle_alpha   90.00
_cell.angle_beta   90.00
_cell.angle_gamma   90.00
#
_symmetry.space_group_name_H-M   'P 1'
#
loop_
_entity.id
_entity.type
_entity.pdbx_description
1 polymer ?
#
loop_
_entity_poly.entity_id
_entity_poly.type
_entity_poly.pdbx_seq_one_letter_code
_entity_poly.pdbx_strand_id
1 'polypeptide(L)'
;MFLDEPKIKRRVMNRSEHLRTFYEHLLWKTSAIEVDDYASARQLIATECSNWPQMQFQLACMYAMTDWIEDDIRFDKYRRITFKKRLSDHPVYDFWLTLMESNWDVFFDTVNVVYAELSLLTSETRVPNQKLTLCFQFAIRHGYFQLVEYIWEKIGDNTKEYIG
;
A
#
# COMPACT_ATOMS: atom_id res chain seq x y z
N MET A 1 -33.77 33.39 19.57
CA MET A 1 -33.62 32.89 18.19
C MET A 1 -32.22 32.29 18.12
N PHE A 2 -32.10 30.98 18.31
CA PHE A 2 -30.82 30.28 18.25
C PHE A 2 -30.48 30.09 16.78
N LEU A 3 -29.37 30.67 16.34
CA LEU A 3 -28.85 30.45 14.99
C LEU A 3 -28.24 29.05 14.99
N ASP A 4 -28.96 28.07 14.45
CA ASP A 4 -28.41 26.74 14.21
C ASP A 4 -27.23 26.87 13.24
N GLU A 5 -26.04 26.46 13.68
CA GLU A 5 -24.85 26.39 12.84
C GLU A 5 -25.12 25.53 11.60
N PRO A 6 -24.64 25.93 10.41
CA PRO A 6 -24.89 25.18 9.20
C PRO A 6 -24.23 23.81 9.34
N LYS A 7 -25.04 22.75 9.41
CA LYS A 7 -24.57 21.36 9.34
C LYS A 7 -23.79 21.17 8.04
N ILE A 8 -22.46 21.28 8.15
CA ILE A 8 -21.53 21.00 7.06
C ILE A 8 -21.81 19.55 6.64
N LYS A 9 -22.43 19.38 5.47
CA LYS A 9 -22.57 18.08 4.84
C LYS A 9 -21.14 17.58 4.59
N ARG A 10 -20.61 16.75 5.50
CA ARG A 10 -19.39 15.98 5.27
C ARG A 10 -19.63 15.19 3.99
N ARG A 11 -19.04 15.64 2.89
CA ARG A 11 -18.97 14.84 1.66
C ARG A 11 -18.36 13.52 2.09
N VAL A 12 -19.03 12.41 1.77
CA VAL A 12 -18.42 11.09 1.85
C VAL A 12 -17.31 11.13 0.80
N MET A 13 -16.09 11.44 1.24
CA MET A 13 -14.96 11.65 0.34
C MET A 13 -14.55 10.32 -0.28
N ASN A 14 -13.97 10.42 -1.48
CA ASN A 14 -13.55 9.26 -2.22
C ASN A 14 -12.49 8.49 -1.42
N ARG A 15 -12.57 7.15 -1.38
CA ARG A 15 -11.65 6.28 -0.61
C ARG A 15 -10.18 6.37 -1.07
N SER A 16 -9.85 7.18 -2.07
CA SER A 16 -8.49 7.45 -2.51
C SER A 16 -7.91 8.75 -1.93
N GLU A 17 -8.70 9.54 -1.20
CA GLU A 17 -8.30 10.88 -0.73
C GLU A 17 -8.01 10.92 0.78
N HIS A 18 -7.37 9.89 1.32
CA HIS A 18 -7.12 9.76 2.76
C HIS A 18 -6.31 10.93 3.33
N LEU A 19 -5.27 11.40 2.61
CA LEU A 19 -4.45 12.55 3.04
C LEU A 19 -5.20 13.88 3.02
N ARG A 20 -6.20 14.06 2.14
CA ARG A 20 -7.01 15.29 2.09
C ARG A 20 -7.89 15.48 3.32
N THR A 21 -8.02 14.46 4.18
CA THR A 21 -8.67 14.61 5.48
C THR A 21 -7.81 15.45 6.45
N PHE A 22 -6.51 15.59 6.19
CA PHE A 22 -5.55 16.24 7.07
C PHE A 22 -4.80 17.39 6.39
N TYR A 23 -5.50 18.25 5.63
CA TYR A 23 -4.89 19.40 4.94
C TYR A 23 -3.98 20.26 5.84
N GLU A 24 -4.30 20.37 7.13
CA GLU A 24 -3.53 21.14 8.12
C GLU A 24 -2.17 20.53 8.48
N HIS A 25 -1.95 19.24 8.17
CA HIS A 25 -0.75 18.49 8.53
C HIS A 25 0.07 18.06 7.30
N LEU A 26 -0.27 18.59 6.11
CA LEU A 26 0.46 18.31 4.88
C LEU A 26 1.79 19.05 4.88
N LEU A 27 2.87 18.29 4.68
CA LEU A 27 4.22 18.81 4.51
C LEU A 27 4.46 19.14 3.04
N TRP A 28 5.07 20.28 2.79
CA TRP A 28 5.49 20.70 1.46
C TRP A 28 6.94 20.30 1.22
N LYS A 29 7.25 19.85 0.00
CA LYS A 29 8.65 19.61 -0.39
C LYS A 29 9.41 20.94 -0.36
N THR A 30 10.62 20.92 0.18
CA THR A 30 11.43 22.14 0.35
C THR A 30 11.86 22.77 -0.98
N SER A 31 11.84 22.00 -2.07
CA SER A 31 12.33 22.40 -3.40
C SER A 31 11.25 22.51 -4.48
N ALA A 32 9.97 22.27 -4.16
CA ALA A 32 8.88 22.29 -5.14
C ALA A 32 7.56 22.71 -4.48
N ILE A 33 6.63 23.29 -5.24
CA ILE A 33 5.23 23.54 -4.81
C ILE A 33 4.44 22.23 -4.93
N GLU A 34 4.97 21.17 -4.32
CA GLU A 34 4.37 19.84 -4.27
C GLU A 34 4.28 19.41 -2.82
N VAL A 35 3.19 18.72 -2.49
CA VAL A 35 3.03 18.07 -1.19
C VAL A 35 3.94 16.86 -1.14
N ASP A 36 4.66 16.70 -0.04
CA ASP A 36 5.38 15.47 0.26
C ASP A 36 4.41 14.49 0.92
N ASP A 37 3.73 13.69 0.09
CA ASP A 37 2.72 12.74 0.56
C ASP A 37 3.31 11.69 1.51
N TYR A 38 4.56 11.26 1.30
CA TYR A 38 5.22 10.27 2.13
C TYR A 38 5.58 10.84 3.50
N ALA A 39 6.21 12.02 3.55
CA ALA A 39 6.55 12.67 4.81
C ALA A 39 5.29 13.06 5.60
N SER A 40 4.26 13.55 4.89
CA SER A 40 2.95 13.87 5.49
C SER A 40 2.30 12.64 6.10
N ALA A 41 2.24 11.52 5.36
CA ALA A 41 1.71 10.27 5.88
C ALA A 41 2.49 9.79 7.10
N ARG A 42 3.82 9.88 7.08
CA ARG A 42 4.67 9.44 8.19
C ARG A 42 4.44 10.28 9.45
N GLN A 43 4.29 11.60 9.31
CA GLN A 43 3.95 12.48 10.41
C GLN A 43 2.57 12.16 10.97
N LEU A 44 1.56 11.99 10.10
CA LEU A 44 0.19 11.68 10.49
C LEU A 44 0.07 10.35 11.24
N ILE A 45 0.80 9.33 10.81
CA ILE A 45 0.84 8.04 11.49
C ILE A 45 1.41 8.21 12.92
N ALA A 46 2.44 9.05 13.07
CA ALA A 46 3.12 9.28 14.34
C ALA A 46 2.35 10.20 15.32
N THR A 47 1.66 11.23 14.82
CA THR A 47 0.94 12.21 15.65
C THR A 47 -0.54 11.86 15.79
N GLU A 48 -1.32 12.10 14.73
CA GLU A 48 -2.78 12.08 14.73
C GLU A 48 -3.35 10.67 14.82
N CYS A 49 -2.71 9.71 14.16
CA CYS A 49 -3.19 8.33 14.07
C CYS A 49 -2.58 7.42 15.14
N SER A 50 -1.86 7.96 16.12
CA SER A 50 -1.19 7.20 17.20
C SER A 50 -2.12 6.20 17.90
N ASN A 51 -3.39 6.58 18.10
CA ASN A 51 -4.41 5.76 18.76
C ASN A 51 -5.29 4.95 17.79
N TRP A 52 -5.04 5.00 16.47
CA TRP A 52 -5.86 4.34 15.45
C TRP A 52 -5.04 3.36 14.58
N PRO A 53 -4.79 2.13 15.07
CA PRO A 53 -3.94 1.15 14.40
C PRO A 53 -4.38 0.79 12.97
N GLN A 54 -5.70 0.80 12.71
CA GLN A 54 -6.22 0.54 11.37
C GLN A 54 -5.80 1.64 10.38
N MET A 55 -5.88 2.91 10.77
CA MET A 55 -5.51 4.03 9.91
C MET A 55 -4.00 4.08 9.68
N GLN A 56 -3.21 3.75 10.71
CA GLN A 56 -1.76 3.58 10.59
C GLN A 56 -1.40 2.51 9.55
N PHE A 57 -2.04 1.34 9.64
CA PHE A 57 -1.82 0.25 8.69
C PHE A 57 -2.20 0.66 7.26
N GLN A 58 -3.35 1.31 7.10
CA GLN A 58 -3.83 1.76 5.79
C GLN A 58 -2.86 2.76 5.15
N LEU A 59 -2.44 3.79 5.87
CA LEU A 59 -1.48 4.77 5.37
C LEU A 59 -0.12 4.13 5.06
N ALA A 60 0.37 3.26 5.94
CA ALA A 60 1.63 2.55 5.72
C ALA A 60 1.59 1.72 4.43
N CYS A 61 0.49 0.99 4.19
CA CYS A 61 0.29 0.19 2.98
C CYS A 61 0.24 1.04 1.70
N MET A 62 -0.44 2.18 1.72
CA MET A 62 -0.64 3.01 0.53
C MET A 62 0.64 3.74 0.11
N TYR A 63 1.53 4.03 1.06
CA TYR A 63 2.82 4.68 0.83
C TYR A 63 4.02 3.73 0.93
N ALA A 64 3.77 2.41 0.90
CA ALA A 64 4.78 1.36 0.96
C ALA A 64 5.81 1.54 2.09
N MET A 65 5.36 1.90 3.28
CA MET A 65 6.22 2.08 4.47
C MET A 65 6.57 0.73 5.10
N THR A 66 7.49 -0.02 4.47
CA THR A 66 7.89 -1.36 4.92
C THR A 66 8.34 -1.40 6.39
N ASP A 67 9.12 -0.40 6.83
CA ASP A 67 9.58 -0.28 8.23
C ASP A 67 8.43 -0.30 9.24
N TRP A 68 7.25 0.18 8.85
CA TRP A 68 6.06 0.18 9.69
C TRP A 68 5.25 -1.10 9.53
N ILE A 69 5.11 -1.61 8.30
CA ILE A 69 4.29 -2.78 7.98
C ILE A 69 4.89 -4.06 8.60
N GLU A 70 6.22 -4.17 8.62
CA GLU A 70 6.96 -5.32 9.16
C GLU A 70 7.11 -5.30 10.68
N ASP A 71 6.73 -4.21 11.36
CA ASP A 71 6.80 -4.11 12.81
C ASP A 71 5.77 -5.04 13.47
N ASP A 72 6.23 -6.24 13.87
CA ASP A 72 5.41 -7.25 14.54
C ASP A 72 4.88 -6.80 15.91
N ILE A 73 5.47 -5.78 16.54
CA ILE A 73 4.97 -5.20 17.80
C ILE A 73 3.73 -4.35 17.50
N ARG A 74 3.75 -3.56 16.41
CA ARG A 74 2.63 -2.72 16.00
C ARG A 74 1.53 -3.52 15.32
N PHE A 75 1.89 -4.46 14.46
CA PHE A 75 0.97 -5.24 13.64
C PHE A 75 1.09 -6.74 13.92
N ASP A 76 0.87 -7.10 15.18
CA ASP A 76 0.81 -8.49 15.62
C ASP A 76 -0.16 -9.34 14.74
N LYS A 77 0.11 -10.64 14.67
CA LYS A 77 -0.66 -11.66 13.93
C LYS A 77 -2.17 -11.52 14.12
N TYR A 78 -2.64 -11.29 15.34
CA TYR A 78 -4.08 -11.11 15.63
C TYR A 78 -4.66 -9.84 15.00
N ARG A 79 -3.88 -8.75 14.97
CA ARG A 79 -4.27 -7.50 14.31
C ARG A 79 -4.31 -7.69 12.80
N ARG A 80 -3.33 -8.38 12.21
CA ARG A 80 -3.31 -8.74 10.78
C ARG A 80 -4.52 -9.58 10.37
N ILE A 81 -4.91 -10.59 11.16
CA ILE A 81 -6.13 -11.38 10.91
C ILE A 81 -7.39 -10.49 10.96
N THR A 82 -7.45 -9.56 11.91
CA THR A 82 -8.58 -8.63 12.04
C THR A 82 -8.66 -7.66 10.86
N PHE A 83 -7.52 -7.15 10.41
CA PHE A 83 -7.42 -6.29 9.23
C PHE A 83 -7.79 -7.05 7.97
N LYS A 84 -7.34 -8.30 7.81
CA LYS A 84 -7.75 -9.17 6.70
C LYS A 84 -9.25 -9.29 6.60
N LYS A 85 -9.96 -9.53 7.70
CA LYS A 85 -11.43 -9.61 7.70
C LYS A 85 -12.14 -8.30 7.32
N ARG A 86 -11.49 -7.15 7.51
CA ARG A 86 -12.10 -5.81 7.35
C ARG A 86 -11.65 -5.06 6.09
N LEU A 87 -10.46 -5.36 5.59
CA LEU A 87 -9.74 -4.60 4.58
C LEU A 87 -9.37 -5.43 3.34
N SER A 88 -9.59 -6.75 3.34
CA SER A 88 -9.27 -7.62 2.20
C SER A 88 -10.01 -7.27 0.91
N ASP A 89 -11.10 -6.51 0.99
CA ASP A 89 -11.84 -6.08 -0.20
C ASP A 89 -11.08 -5.04 -1.03
N HIS A 90 -10.03 -4.43 -0.45
CA HIS A 90 -9.22 -3.43 -1.15
C HIS A 90 -7.95 -4.06 -1.72
N PRO A 91 -7.62 -3.82 -3.01
CA PRO A 91 -6.51 -4.49 -3.70
C PRO A 91 -5.15 -4.25 -3.01
N VAL A 92 -4.91 -3.04 -2.50
CA VAL A 92 -3.66 -2.70 -1.81
C VAL A 92 -3.53 -3.44 -0.47
N TYR A 93 -4.59 -3.51 0.34
CA TYR A 93 -4.49 -4.16 1.65
C TYR A 93 -4.46 -5.67 1.51
N ASP A 94 -5.23 -6.24 0.58
CA ASP A 94 -5.17 -7.67 0.27
C ASP A 94 -3.78 -8.08 -0.23
N PHE A 95 -3.13 -7.25 -1.05
CA PHE A 95 -1.74 -7.44 -1.45
C PHE A 95 -0.80 -7.49 -0.25
N TRP A 96 -0.77 -6.45 0.60
CA TRP A 96 0.15 -6.41 1.74
C TRP A 96 -0.11 -7.52 2.76
N LEU A 97 -1.37 -7.80 3.06
CA LEU A 97 -1.73 -8.87 3.99
C LEU A 97 -1.36 -10.25 3.44
N THR A 98 -1.53 -10.48 2.14
CA THR A 98 -1.10 -11.74 1.51
C THR A 98 0.43 -11.83 1.46
N LEU A 99 1.12 -10.73 1.16
CA LEU A 99 2.57 -10.65 1.11
C LEU A 99 3.19 -10.95 2.49
N MET A 100 2.65 -10.39 3.57
CA MET A 100 3.10 -10.67 4.94
C MET A 100 2.85 -12.10 5.41
N GLU A 101 1.86 -12.79 4.84
CA GLU A 101 1.59 -14.21 5.13
C GLU A 101 2.40 -15.16 4.25
N SER A 102 2.97 -14.67 3.14
CA SER A 102 3.66 -15.47 2.12
C SER A 102 5.16 -15.25 2.15
N ASN A 103 5.91 -16.14 1.49
CA ASN A 103 7.33 -15.87 1.23
C ASN A 103 7.45 -14.84 0.10
N TRP A 104 8.19 -13.77 0.35
CA TRP A 104 8.38 -12.64 -0.57
C TRP A 104 8.95 -13.09 -1.91
N ASP A 105 9.91 -14.00 -1.89
CA ASP A 105 10.59 -14.48 -3.11
C ASP A 105 9.65 -15.24 -4.04
N VAL A 106 8.69 -15.96 -3.45
CA VAL A 106 7.68 -16.72 -4.21
C VAL A 106 6.56 -15.80 -4.68
N PHE A 107 6.22 -14.78 -3.89
CA PHE A 107 5.11 -13.88 -4.19
C PHE A 107 5.41 -12.95 -5.37
N PHE A 108 6.63 -12.43 -5.46
CA PHE A 108 7.10 -11.57 -6.55
C PHE A 108 7.69 -12.34 -7.74
N ASP A 109 7.73 -13.68 -7.65
CA ASP A 109 8.37 -14.57 -8.64
C ASP A 109 9.85 -14.17 -8.87
N THR A 110 10.53 -13.65 -7.83
CA THR A 110 11.95 -13.29 -7.84
C THR A 110 12.88 -14.47 -7.62
N VAL A 111 12.39 -15.71 -7.82
CA VAL A 111 13.25 -16.90 -7.83
C VAL A 111 14.16 -16.83 -9.06
N ASN A 112 15.22 -16.04 -8.92
CA ASN A 112 16.39 -16.07 -9.75
C ASN A 112 17.15 -17.38 -9.44
N VAL A 113 17.15 -18.28 -10.41
CA VAL A 113 18.37 -18.87 -10.95
C VAL A 113 19.39 -19.45 -9.94
N VAL A 114 18.96 -20.36 -9.07
CA VAL A 114 19.91 -21.36 -8.49
C VAL A 114 19.54 -22.78 -8.92
N TYR A 115 18.27 -23.04 -9.26
CA TYR A 115 17.80 -24.31 -9.82
C TYR A 115 17.37 -24.19 -11.29
N ALA A 116 17.91 -23.20 -12.02
CA ALA A 116 17.54 -22.96 -13.42
C ALA A 116 17.80 -24.17 -14.35
N GLU A 117 18.73 -25.05 -14.02
CA GLU A 117 18.95 -26.28 -14.79
C GLU A 117 17.80 -27.29 -14.68
N LEU A 118 16.96 -27.22 -13.63
CA LEU A 118 15.76 -28.06 -13.50
C LEU A 118 14.48 -27.36 -14.01
N SER A 119 14.49 -26.03 -14.13
CA SER A 119 13.34 -25.22 -14.59
C SER A 119 13.27 -25.00 -16.10
N LEU A 120 14.25 -25.49 -16.87
CA LEU A 120 14.16 -25.56 -18.34
C LEU A 120 13.00 -26.45 -18.85
N LEU A 121 12.35 -27.21 -17.95
CA LEU A 121 11.14 -27.98 -18.23
C LEU A 121 9.82 -27.27 -17.86
N THR A 122 9.89 -26.07 -17.26
CA THR A 122 8.70 -25.28 -16.89
C THR A 122 8.71 -23.94 -17.62
N SER A 123 8.85 -23.96 -18.95
CA SER A 123 8.53 -22.84 -19.83
C SER A 123 7.00 -22.68 -19.99
N GLU A 124 6.26 -22.71 -18.89
CA GLU A 124 4.83 -22.44 -18.88
C GLU A 124 4.63 -21.13 -18.14
N THR A 125 4.56 -20.04 -18.91
CA THR A 125 3.65 -18.91 -18.69
C THR A 125 3.19 -18.73 -17.25
N ARG A 126 4.09 -18.31 -16.34
CA ARG A 126 3.68 -17.93 -15.00
C ARG A 126 2.98 -16.58 -15.11
N VAL A 127 1.65 -16.63 -15.06
CA VAL A 127 0.82 -15.44 -15.02
C VAL A 127 1.18 -14.67 -13.74
N PRO A 128 1.48 -13.36 -13.83
CA PRO A 128 1.77 -12.54 -12.65
C PRO A 128 0.67 -12.68 -11.60
N ASN A 129 1.07 -12.69 -10.32
CA ASN A 129 0.12 -12.82 -9.22
C ASN A 129 -0.99 -11.77 -9.36
N GLN A 130 -2.23 -12.23 -9.49
CA GLN A 130 -3.39 -11.36 -9.75
C GLN A 130 -3.50 -10.23 -8.71
N LYS A 131 -3.15 -10.51 -7.44
CA LYS A 131 -3.18 -9.51 -6.36
C LYS A 131 -2.13 -8.42 -6.56
N LEU A 132 -0.95 -8.79 -7.04
CA LEU A 132 0.12 -7.86 -7.39
C LEU A 132 -0.33 -6.96 -8.55
N THR A 133 -0.85 -7.54 -9.62
CA THR A 133 -1.32 -6.79 -10.79
C THR A 133 -2.44 -5.81 -10.42
N LEU A 134 -3.40 -6.24 -9.60
CA LEU A 134 -4.50 -5.37 -9.13
C LEU A 134 -3.99 -4.24 -8.22
N CYS A 135 -3.04 -4.53 -7.33
CA CYS A 135 -2.40 -3.53 -6.48
C CYS A 135 -1.63 -2.48 -7.31
N PHE A 136 -0.85 -2.94 -8.28
CA PHE A 136 -0.06 -2.10 -9.16
C PHE A 136 -0.93 -1.20 -10.05
N GLN A 137 -1.96 -1.75 -10.68
CA GLN A 137 -2.92 -0.98 -11.48
C GLN A 137 -3.65 0.07 -10.63
N PHE A 138 -4.02 -0.28 -9.39
CA PHE A 138 -4.61 0.66 -8.46
C PHE A 138 -3.62 1.79 -8.11
N ALA A 139 -2.37 1.45 -7.81
CA ALA A 139 -1.34 2.42 -7.45
C ALA A 139 -1.10 3.44 -8.58
N ILE A 140 -0.99 2.96 -9.83
CA ILE A 140 -0.88 3.84 -11.02
C ILE A 140 -2.12 4.73 -11.17
N ARG A 141 -3.31 4.14 -11.13
CA ARG A 141 -4.57 4.86 -11.36
C ARG A 141 -4.79 5.99 -10.35
N HIS A 142 -4.34 5.79 -9.11
CA HIS A 142 -4.53 6.75 -8.02
C HIS A 142 -3.29 7.59 -7.71
N GLY A 143 -2.18 7.39 -8.42
CA GLY A 143 -0.97 8.20 -8.27
C GLY A 143 -0.13 7.91 -7.03
N TYR A 144 -0.19 6.70 -6.49
CA TYR A 144 0.65 6.29 -5.35
C TYR A 144 2.05 5.92 -5.80
N PHE A 145 2.88 6.93 -6.04
CA PHE A 145 4.23 6.79 -6.61
C PHE A 145 5.10 5.81 -5.80
N GLN A 146 5.11 5.93 -4.47
CA GLN A 146 5.94 5.09 -3.60
C GLN A 146 5.55 3.61 -3.68
N LEU A 147 4.26 3.32 -3.84
CA LEU A 147 3.78 1.95 -3.98
C LEU A 147 4.10 1.38 -5.37
N VAL A 148 4.05 2.21 -6.41
CA VAL A 148 4.48 1.83 -7.77
C VAL A 148 5.98 1.53 -7.78
N GLU A 149 6.81 2.42 -7.24
CA GLU A 149 8.27 2.26 -7.15
C GLU A 149 8.63 0.99 -6.39
N TYR A 150 8.03 0.77 -5.21
CA TYR A 150 8.25 -0.43 -4.41
C TYR A 150 7.94 -1.72 -5.19
N ILE A 151 6.79 -1.78 -5.88
CA ILE A 151 6.43 -2.99 -6.65
C ILE A 151 7.36 -3.14 -7.86
N TRP A 152 7.65 -2.05 -8.57
CA TRP A 152 8.46 -2.07 -9.80
C TRP A 152 9.88 -2.57 -9.58
N GLU A 153 10.51 -2.20 -8.47
CA GLU A 153 11.85 -2.69 -8.10
C GLU A 153 11.87 -4.17 -7.70
N LYS A 154 10.72 -4.73 -7.29
CA LYS A 154 10.61 -6.10 -6.78
C LYS A 154 10.13 -7.12 -7.80
N ILE A 155 9.55 -6.70 -8.92
CA ILE A 155 9.10 -7.62 -9.97
C ILE A 155 10.20 -7.97 -10.97
N GLY A 156 10.22 -9.23 -11.42
CA GLY A 156 11.08 -9.68 -12.53
C GLY A 156 10.68 -9.08 -13.87
N ASP A 157 11.61 -9.09 -14.83
CA ASP A 157 11.43 -8.42 -16.13
C ASP A 157 10.26 -8.98 -16.96
N ASN A 158 10.02 -10.29 -16.91
CA ASN A 158 8.83 -10.91 -17.53
C ASN A 158 7.51 -10.31 -17.02
N THR A 159 7.45 -10.00 -15.71
CA THR A 159 6.25 -9.42 -15.09
C THR A 159 6.12 -7.94 -15.43
N LYS A 160 7.24 -7.23 -15.61
CA LYS A 160 7.23 -5.84 -16.13
C LYS A 160 6.68 -5.78 -17.54
N GLU A 161 7.12 -6.67 -18.43
CA GLU A 161 6.63 -6.76 -19.82
C GLU A 161 5.15 -7.16 -19.90
N TYR A 162 4.65 -7.97 -18.96
CA TYR A 162 3.23 -8.33 -18.92
C TYR A 162 2.33 -7.18 -18.45
N ILE A 163 2.86 -6.34 -17.54
CA ILE A 163 2.10 -5.24 -16.91
C ILE A 163 2.23 -3.93 -17.72
N GLY A 164 3.29 -3.78 -18.52
CA GLY A 164 3.63 -2.58 -19.29
C GLY A 164 3.45 -2.71 -20.81
#